data_AF-A0A527GZA4-F1
#
_entry.id   AF-A0A527GZA4-F1
#
_cell.length_a   1.000
_cell.length_b   1.000
_cell.length_c   1.000
_cell.angle_alpha   90.00
_cell.angle_beta   90.00
_cell.angle_gamma   90.00
#
_symmetry.space_group_name_H-M   'P 1'
#
loop_
_entity.id
_entity.type
_entity.pdbx_description
1 polymer ?
#
loop_
_entity_poly.entity_id
_entity_poly.type
_entity_poly.pdbx_seq_one_letter_code
_entity_poly.pdbx_strand_id
1 'polypeptide(L)' 'MSADPSGDFDHPSIPDSHPALKRHVLYRLSRQDWQARKRAAR' A
#
# COMPACT_ATOMS: atom_id res chain seq x y z
N MET A 1 4.00 -9.34 -1.89
CA MET A 1 3.58 -8.00 -1.45
C MET A 1 4.53 -7.05 -2.12
N SER A 2 4.02 -6.15 -2.95
CA SER A 2 4.82 -5.28 -3.80
C SER A 2 4.26 -3.87 -3.72
N ALA A 3 5.13 -2.87 -3.71
CA ALA A 3 4.71 -1.47 -3.84
C ALA A 3 4.05 -1.27 -5.21
N ASP A 4 2.97 -0.48 -5.24
CA ASP A 4 2.29 -0.04 -6.46
C ASP A 4 2.20 1.49 -6.48
N PRO A 5 3.24 2.18 -6.97
CA PRO A 5 3.27 3.64 -7.02
C PRO A 5 2.16 4.26 -7.87
N SER A 6 1.55 3.48 -8.78
CA SER A 6 0.44 3.97 -9.62
C SER A 6 -0.86 4.18 -8.84
N GLY A 7 -0.97 3.55 -7.66
CA GLY A 7 -2.09 3.70 -6.75
C GLY A 7 -1.81 4.64 -5.57
N ASP A 8 -0.65 5.29 -5.54
CA ASP A 8 -0.33 6.28 -4.51
C ASP A 8 -1.20 7.54 -4.69
N PHE A 9 -1.57 8.18 -3.59
CA PHE A 9 -2.40 9.39 -3.61
C PHE A 9 -2.09 10.29 -2.41
N ASP A 10 -2.50 11.55 -2.51
CA ASP A 10 -2.40 12.52 -1.41
C ASP A 10 -3.77 12.70 -0.72
N HIS A 11 -3.78 12.68 0.61
CA HIS A 11 -4.99 12.80 1.41
C HIS A 11 -5.55 14.24 1.36
N PRO A 12 -6.79 14.46 0.89
CA PRO A 12 -7.29 15.80 0.61
C PRO A 12 -7.52 16.65 1.86
N SER A 13 -7.86 16.04 3.00
CA SER A 13 -8.15 16.76 4.25
C SER A 13 -6.92 17.11 5.08
N ILE A 14 -5.71 16.72 4.66
CA ILE A 14 -4.49 17.02 5.41
C ILE A 14 -4.00 18.41 4.98
N PRO A 15 -3.83 19.36 5.91
CA PRO A 15 -3.30 20.68 5.58
C PRO A 15 -1.81 20.65 5.20
N ASP A 16 -1.33 21.67 4.49
CA ASP A 16 0.09 21.81 4.13
C ASP A 16 1.03 21.98 5.32
N SER A 17 0.51 22.28 6.52
CA SER A 17 1.30 22.30 7.75
C SER A 17 1.84 20.91 8.15
N HIS A 18 1.26 19.83 7.61
CA HIS A 18 1.67 18.44 7.89
C HIS A 18 1.85 17.65 6.60
N PRO A 19 2.79 18.04 5.73
CA PRO A 19 2.93 17.46 4.40
C PRO A 19 3.29 15.96 4.44
N ALA A 20 3.98 15.53 5.51
CA ALA A 20 4.33 14.12 5.72
C ALA A 20 3.11 13.19 5.91
N LEU A 21 1.94 13.72 6.32
CA LEU A 21 0.72 12.93 6.50
C LEU A 21 -0.13 12.87 5.23
N LYS A 22 0.23 13.61 4.17
CA LYS A 22 -0.54 13.64 2.93
C LYS A 22 -0.37 12.38 2.11
N ARG A 23 0.88 11.92 1.94
CA ARG A 23 1.19 10.86 0.97
C ARG A 23 0.77 9.49 1.51
N HIS A 24 -0.14 8.83 0.80
CA HIS A 24 -0.48 7.43 0.98
C HIS A 24 0.20 6.59 -0.09
N VAL A 25 0.86 5.50 0.35
CA VAL A 25 1.51 4.53 -0.52
C VAL A 25 0.70 3.25 -0.61
N LEU A 26 0.53 2.71 -1.81
CA LEU A 26 -0.23 1.48 -2.01
C LEU A 26 0.70 0.26 -2.10
N TYR A 27 0.35 -0.79 -1.35
CA TYR A 27 0.95 -2.11 -1.49
C TYR A 27 -0.07 -3.11 -1.98
N ARG A 28 0.30 -3.92 -2.97
CA ARG A 28 -0.53 -5.00 -3.49
C ARG A 28 0.02 -6.36 -3.11
N LEU A 29 -0.90 -7.30 -2.93
CA LEU A 29 -0.60 -8.72 -2.80
C LEU A 29 -1.47 -9.46 -3.80
N SER A 30 -0.84 -10.13 -4.76
CA SER A 30 -1.60 -10.95 -5.70
C SER A 30 -2.25 -12.13 -4.97
N ARG A 31 -3.37 -12.62 -5.52
CA ARG A 31 -4.03 -13.82 -4.99
C ARG A 31 -3.08 -15.02 -4.96
N GLN A 32 -2.25 -15.18 -5.99
CA GLN A 32 -1.27 -16.28 -6.09
C GLN A 32 -0.22 -16.19 -4.98
N ASP A 33 0.36 -15.01 -4.76
CA ASP A 33 1.35 -14.80 -3.69
C ASP A 33 0.73 -15.04 -2.31
N TRP A 34 -0.50 -14.59 -2.09
CA TRP A 34 -1.21 -14.84 -0.83
C TRP A 34 -1.40 -16.34 -0.57
N GLN A 35 -1.81 -17.09 -1.59
CA GLN A 35 -1.96 -18.55 -1.47
C GLN A 35 -0.62 -19.26 -1.21
N ALA A 36 0.46 -18.84 -1.87
CA ALA A 36 1.79 -19.38 -1.64
C ALA A 36 2.22 -19.18 -0.18
N ARG A 37 2.03 -17.97 0.37
CA ARG A 37 2.32 -17.67 1.79
C ARG A 37 1.49 -18.52 2.74
N LYS A 38 0.19 -18.71 2.46
CA LYS A 38 -0.69 -19.56 3.27
C LYS A 38 -0.29 -21.03 3.26
N ARG A 39 0.26 -21.55 2.15
CA ARG A 39 0.80 -22.92 2.07
C ARG A 39 2.10 -23.07 2.84
N ALA A 40 3.02 -22.11 2.72
CA ALA A 40 4.31 -22.15 3.41
C ALA A 40 4.22 -22.00 4.93
N ALA A 41 3.12 -21.43 5.44
CA ALA A 41 2.86 -21.26 6.87
C ALA A 41 2.12 -22.44 7.51
N ARG A 42 1.89 -23.54 6.77
CA ARG A 42 1.33 -24.79 7.26
C ARG A 42 2.45 -25.80 7.45
#